data_AF-A0A925BER5-F1
#
_entry.id   AF-A0A925BER5-F1
#
_cell.length_a   1.000
_cell.length_b   1.000
_cell.length_c   1.000
_cell.angle_alpha   90.00
_cell.angle_beta   90.00
_cell.angle_gamma   90.00
#
_symmetry.space_group_name_H-M   'P 1'
#
loop_
_entity.id
_entity.type
_entity.pdbx_description
1 polymer ?
#
loop_
_entity_poly.entity_id
_entity_poly.type
_entity_poly.pdbx_seq_one_letter_code
_entity_poly.pdbx_strand_id
1 'polypeptide(L)'
;MQSTQGRSDADELAEIATQAMIERGLKPEFPPAVLRQVDRTPGPAHESDADIRDLRHLLWTSIDNDDSRDLDQLTVAEPLPDGNVRILVAIADVDALVSLDTPVDEYARFNTTSVYTPARIFPMLPERFSTDLSSLNPGVDRQALIVAFTVDADGILSDEEVFRAHVHSHAKLAYHGVGAWLEGAGEIPLAMAAAPGVAEQIQIQDRVAQNLRERRHDEGALEL
;
A
#
# COMPACT_ATOMS: atom_id res chain seq x y z
N MET A 1 -5.23 51.41 13.06
CA MET A 1 -5.97 50.37 12.29
C MET A 1 -4.97 49.29 11.92
N GLN A 2 -4.82 48.28 12.78
CA GLN A 2 -4.03 47.10 12.43
C GLN A 2 -4.91 46.20 11.57
N SER A 3 -4.40 45.87 10.39
CA SER A 3 -5.02 44.97 9.42
C SER A 3 -5.07 43.56 10.02
N THR A 4 -6.26 43.12 10.44
CA THR A 4 -6.51 41.69 10.67
C THR A 4 -6.56 41.04 9.29
N GLN A 5 -5.42 40.52 8.83
CA GLN A 5 -5.37 39.60 7.71
C GLN A 5 -6.22 38.39 8.15
N GLY A 6 -7.45 38.27 7.65
CA GLY A 6 -8.37 37.21 8.03
C GLY A 6 -7.74 35.86 7.68
N ARG A 7 -7.57 34.99 8.68
CA ARG A 7 -7.18 33.59 8.47
C ARG A 7 -8.23 32.91 7.60
N SER A 8 -7.80 32.00 6.74
CA SER A 8 -8.74 31.24 5.92
C SER A 8 -9.43 30.15 6.76
N ASP A 9 -10.66 29.79 6.40
CA ASP A 9 -11.39 28.68 7.03
C ASP A 9 -10.57 27.37 7.02
N ALA A 10 -9.75 27.16 5.99
CA ALA A 10 -8.84 26.02 5.89
C ALA A 10 -7.76 26.03 6.99
N ASP A 11 -7.16 27.19 7.27
CA ASP A 11 -6.15 27.34 8.34
C ASP A 11 -6.76 27.15 9.72
N GLU A 12 -8.03 27.54 9.91
CA GLU A 12 -8.76 27.31 11.15
C GLU A 12 -9.05 25.82 11.34
N LEU A 13 -9.54 25.13 10.32
CA LEU A 13 -9.80 23.69 10.38
C LEU A 13 -8.52 22.88 10.60
N ALA A 14 -7.39 23.27 10.02
CA ALA A 14 -6.11 22.61 10.25
C ALA A 14 -5.59 22.78 11.69
N GLU A 15 -5.84 23.94 12.32
CA GLU A 15 -5.52 24.17 13.73
C GLU A 15 -6.41 23.33 14.64
N ILE A 16 -7.72 23.26 14.36
CA ILE A 16 -8.65 22.40 15.11
C ILE A 16 -8.20 20.94 15.03
N ALA A 17 -7.83 20.47 13.84
CA ALA A 17 -7.33 19.10 13.65
C ALA A 17 -6.04 18.84 14.44
N THR A 18 -5.13 19.84 14.47
CA THR A 18 -3.88 19.77 15.22
C THR A 18 -4.14 19.73 16.73
N GLN A 19 -5.08 20.53 17.22
CA GLN A 19 -5.47 20.54 18.63
C GLN A 19 -6.10 19.20 19.04
N ALA A 20 -6.94 18.62 18.18
CA ALA A 20 -7.53 17.30 18.42
C ALA A 20 -6.46 16.20 18.54
N MET A 21 -5.39 16.24 17.73
CA MET A 21 -4.25 15.32 17.87
C MET A 21 -3.64 15.40 19.28
N ILE A 22 -3.36 16.63 19.74
CA ILE A 22 -2.75 16.87 21.05
C ILE A 22 -3.66 16.40 22.19
N GLU A 23 -4.95 16.72 22.14
CA GLU A 23 -5.94 16.33 23.15
C GLU A 23 -6.11 14.81 23.27
N ARG A 24 -5.87 14.08 22.18
CA ARG A 24 -5.87 12.62 22.15
C ARG A 24 -4.52 11.99 22.48
N GLY A 25 -3.52 12.81 22.84
CA GLY A 25 -2.19 12.35 23.25
C GLY A 25 -1.27 11.97 22.09
N LEU A 26 -1.56 12.44 20.87
CA LEU A 26 -0.76 12.19 19.67
C LEU A 26 0.17 13.36 19.35
N LYS A 27 1.21 13.10 18.54
CA LYS A 27 2.14 14.13 18.05
C LYS A 27 1.71 14.57 16.64
N PRO A 28 1.28 15.83 16.44
CA PRO A 28 0.90 16.31 15.11
C PRO A 28 2.10 16.64 14.21
N GLU A 29 3.25 16.98 14.79
CA GLU A 29 4.43 17.42 14.05
C GLU A 29 5.61 16.46 14.22
N PHE A 30 6.36 16.28 13.14
CA PHE A 30 7.59 15.50 13.17
C PHE A 30 8.69 16.20 13.99
N PRO A 31 9.27 15.53 15.00
CA PRO A 31 10.42 16.08 15.72
C PRO A 31 11.62 16.33 14.79
N PRO A 32 12.50 17.30 15.08
CA PRO A 32 13.69 17.56 14.26
C PRO A 32 14.61 16.35 14.04
N ALA A 33 14.61 15.39 14.97
CA ALA A 33 15.37 14.15 14.83
C ALA A 33 14.83 13.24 13.70
N VAL A 34 13.50 13.21 13.52
CA VAL A 34 12.83 12.48 12.44
C VAL A 34 13.23 13.07 11.09
N LEU A 35 13.10 14.38 10.93
CA LEU A 35 13.44 15.07 9.68
C LEU A 35 14.92 14.86 9.30
N ARG A 36 15.83 14.93 10.28
CA ARG A 36 17.26 14.64 10.05
C ARG A 36 17.52 13.18 9.60
N GLN A 37 16.76 12.20 10.09
CA GLN A 37 16.88 10.81 9.64
C GLN A 37 16.42 10.69 8.19
N VAL A 38 15.29 11.31 7.85
CA VAL A 38 14.77 11.35 6.48
C VAL A 38 15.81 11.96 5.55
N ASP A 39 16.35 13.14 5.86
CA ASP A 39 17.32 13.85 5.02
C ASP A 39 18.61 13.04 4.77
N ARG A 40 18.99 12.19 5.73
CA ARG A 40 20.19 11.34 5.64
C ARG A 40 19.96 10.04 4.88
N THR A 41 18.70 9.68 4.60
CA THR A 41 18.40 8.46 3.87
C THR A 41 18.64 8.71 2.38
N PRO A 42 19.56 7.99 1.71
CA PRO A 42 19.98 8.33 0.36
C PRO A 42 18.97 7.92 -0.73
N GLY A 43 18.17 6.88 -0.49
CA GLY A 43 17.23 6.34 -1.47
C GLY A 43 16.46 5.13 -0.93
N PRO A 44 15.73 4.42 -1.80
CA PRO A 44 14.98 3.22 -1.44
C PRO A 44 15.92 2.13 -0.89
N ALA A 45 15.36 1.23 -0.07
CA ALA A 45 16.09 0.08 0.42
C ALA A 45 16.46 -0.84 -0.75
N HIS A 46 17.69 -1.35 -0.71
CA HIS A 46 18.20 -2.33 -1.65
C HIS A 46 19.23 -3.21 -0.96
N GLU A 47 18.76 -4.32 -0.40
CA GLU A 47 19.61 -5.36 0.15
C GLU A 47 19.95 -6.40 -0.94
N SER A 48 21.15 -7.00 -0.89
CA SER A 48 21.59 -8.00 -1.88
C SER A 48 21.87 -9.37 -1.27
N ASP A 49 21.24 -9.65 -0.13
CA ASP A 49 21.36 -10.93 0.56
C ASP A 49 20.82 -12.09 -0.30
N ALA A 50 21.45 -13.26 -0.19
CA ALA A 50 21.12 -14.43 -1.01
C ALA A 50 19.68 -14.94 -0.81
N ASP A 51 19.07 -14.60 0.33
CA ASP A 51 17.71 -14.99 0.68
C ASP A 51 16.64 -14.07 0.06
N ILE A 52 17.05 -12.95 -0.55
CA ILE A 52 16.15 -12.01 -1.23
C ILE A 52 15.92 -12.49 -2.66
N ARG A 53 14.68 -12.87 -2.97
CA ARG A 53 14.31 -13.40 -4.28
C ARG A 53 14.16 -12.28 -5.31
N ASP A 54 14.39 -12.60 -6.59
CA ASP A 54 14.09 -11.67 -7.68
C ASP A 54 12.76 -12.06 -8.34
N LEU A 55 11.72 -11.28 -8.04
CA LEU A 55 10.37 -11.46 -8.58
C LEU A 55 9.97 -10.31 -9.52
N ARG A 56 10.92 -9.49 -9.99
CA ARG A 56 10.63 -8.34 -10.88
C ARG A 56 9.99 -8.74 -12.21
N HIS A 57 10.16 -10.00 -12.61
CA HIS A 57 9.58 -10.57 -13.82
C HIS A 57 8.07 -10.85 -13.72
N LEU A 58 7.50 -10.89 -12.52
CA LEU A 58 6.06 -11.09 -12.32
C LEU A 58 5.28 -9.80 -12.60
N LEU A 59 4.04 -9.94 -13.06
CA LEU A 59 3.13 -8.84 -13.39
C LEU A 59 2.50 -8.23 -12.13
N TRP A 60 3.35 -7.66 -11.27
CA TRP A 60 2.90 -6.96 -10.07
C TRP A 60 2.14 -5.69 -10.40
N THR A 61 0.97 -5.52 -9.79
CA THR A 61 0.15 -4.32 -9.96
C THR A 61 -0.43 -3.87 -8.62
N SER A 62 -0.62 -2.57 -8.48
CA SER A 62 -1.37 -1.98 -7.37
C SER A 62 -2.79 -1.62 -7.83
N ILE A 63 -3.75 -1.58 -6.89
CA ILE A 63 -5.09 -1.04 -7.12
C ILE A 63 -5.39 -0.11 -5.95
N ASP A 64 -5.50 1.18 -6.23
CA ASP A 64 -5.59 2.23 -5.21
C ASP A 64 -6.57 3.34 -5.63
N ASN A 65 -6.72 4.36 -4.80
CA ASN A 65 -7.38 5.60 -5.25
C ASN A 65 -6.50 6.33 -6.26
N ASP A 66 -7.12 7.13 -7.13
CA ASP A 66 -6.43 7.84 -8.21
C ASP A 66 -5.26 8.71 -7.70
N ASP A 67 -5.46 9.36 -6.56
CA ASP A 67 -4.55 10.31 -5.91
C ASP A 67 -3.59 9.68 -4.89
N SER A 68 -3.73 8.38 -4.57
CA SER A 68 -2.82 7.66 -3.67
C SER A 68 -1.38 7.67 -4.20
N ARG A 69 -0.42 7.85 -3.29
CA ARG A 69 1.02 7.83 -3.58
C ARG A 69 1.81 6.92 -2.64
N ASP A 70 1.24 6.60 -1.50
CA ASP A 70 1.66 5.63 -0.49
C ASP A 70 1.15 4.23 -0.85
N LEU A 71 1.69 3.67 -1.93
CA LEU A 71 1.25 2.37 -2.44
C LEU A 71 1.94 1.28 -1.61
N ASP A 72 1.24 0.77 -0.61
CA ASP A 72 1.80 -0.19 0.35
C ASP A 72 1.81 -1.63 -0.17
N GLN A 73 1.06 -1.94 -1.23
CA GLN A 73 0.91 -3.30 -1.71
C GLN A 73 0.85 -3.45 -3.24
N LEU A 74 1.38 -4.57 -3.73
CA LEU A 74 1.16 -5.09 -5.08
C LEU A 74 0.64 -6.52 -4.99
N THR A 75 -0.10 -6.96 -6.00
CA THR A 75 -0.59 -8.34 -6.09
C THR A 75 -0.26 -8.97 -7.43
N VAL A 76 -0.07 -10.28 -7.42
CA VAL A 76 -0.04 -11.12 -8.63
C VAL A 76 -0.71 -12.47 -8.34
N ALA A 77 -1.29 -13.05 -9.39
CA ALA A 77 -1.92 -14.37 -9.34
C ALA A 77 -1.25 -15.30 -10.38
N GLU A 78 -0.84 -16.48 -9.93
CA GLU A 78 -0.22 -17.52 -10.76
C GLU A 78 -1.13 -18.76 -10.78
N PRO A 79 -1.82 -19.04 -11.90
CA PRO A 79 -2.63 -20.25 -12.02
C PRO A 79 -1.74 -21.49 -12.01
N LEU A 80 -2.14 -22.51 -11.26
CA LEU A 80 -1.44 -23.78 -11.12
C LEU A 80 -2.05 -24.87 -12.01
N PRO A 81 -1.29 -25.94 -12.36
CA PRO A 81 -1.78 -26.99 -13.27
C PRO A 81 -2.98 -27.79 -12.75
N ASP A 82 -3.18 -27.83 -11.43
CA ASP A 82 -4.29 -28.52 -10.76
C ASP A 82 -5.57 -27.68 -10.66
N GLY A 83 -5.54 -26.43 -11.18
CA GLY A 83 -6.66 -25.50 -11.16
C GLY A 83 -6.66 -24.55 -9.95
N ASN A 84 -5.74 -24.74 -9.00
CA ASN A 84 -5.53 -23.82 -7.89
C ASN A 84 -4.85 -22.53 -8.37
N VAL A 85 -4.84 -21.50 -7.53
CA VAL A 85 -4.18 -20.23 -7.84
C VAL A 85 -3.23 -19.87 -6.71
N ARG A 86 -1.96 -19.66 -7.02
CA ARG A 86 -1.01 -19.06 -6.07
C ARG A 86 -1.16 -17.54 -6.13
N ILE A 87 -1.51 -16.94 -5.00
CA ILE A 87 -1.55 -15.50 -4.82
C ILE A 87 -0.27 -15.07 -4.12
N LEU A 88 0.34 -14.01 -4.64
CA LEU A 88 1.43 -13.34 -3.95
C LEU A 88 1.02 -11.89 -3.73
N VAL A 89 1.22 -11.42 -2.49
CA VAL A 89 1.04 -10.03 -2.08
C VAL A 89 2.41 -9.50 -1.69
N ALA A 90 2.90 -8.50 -2.41
CA ALA A 90 4.10 -7.77 -2.04
C ALA A 90 3.70 -6.58 -1.18
N ILE A 91 4.27 -6.48 0.02
CA ILE A 91 4.06 -5.40 0.98
C ILE A 91 5.33 -4.55 1.05
N ALA A 92 5.18 -3.22 1.03
CA ALA A 92 6.30 -2.29 1.17
C ALA A 92 7.14 -2.61 2.42
N ASP A 93 8.44 -2.88 2.24
CA ASP A 93 9.34 -3.23 3.33
C ASP A 93 9.86 -1.96 4.04
N VAL A 94 8.98 -1.35 4.84
CA VAL A 94 9.29 -0.11 5.58
C VAL A 94 10.41 -0.33 6.61
N ASP A 95 10.50 -1.53 7.20
CA ASP A 95 11.53 -1.90 8.19
C ASP A 95 12.95 -1.79 7.61
N ALA A 96 13.10 -2.09 6.31
CA ALA A 96 14.37 -1.92 5.60
C ALA A 96 14.84 -0.45 5.50
N LEU A 97 13.97 0.53 5.75
CA LEU A 97 14.29 1.96 5.77
C LEU A 97 14.24 2.56 7.18
N VAL A 98 13.39 2.00 8.05
CA VAL A 98 13.10 2.51 9.39
C VAL A 98 13.37 1.40 10.40
N SER A 99 14.64 1.24 10.75
CA SER A 99 15.04 0.26 11.76
C SER A 99 14.51 0.60 13.16
N LEU A 100 14.40 -0.43 13.99
CA LEU A 100 14.00 -0.33 15.40
C LEU A 100 14.84 0.70 16.17
N ASP A 101 14.17 1.43 17.05
CA ASP A 101 14.73 2.44 17.97
C ASP A 101 15.42 3.62 17.24
N THR A 102 15.08 3.86 15.98
CA THR A 102 15.42 5.09 15.26
C THR A 102 14.41 6.21 15.56
N PRO A 103 14.76 7.49 15.40
CA PRO A 103 13.81 8.60 15.61
C PRO A 103 12.47 8.45 14.89
N VAL A 104 12.47 7.96 13.65
CA VAL A 104 11.25 7.71 12.88
C VAL A 104 10.45 6.56 13.47
N ASP A 105 11.09 5.46 13.86
CA ASP A 105 10.43 4.35 14.55
C ASP A 105 9.79 4.81 15.87
N GLU A 106 10.53 5.55 16.72
CA GLU A 106 9.98 6.08 17.98
C GLU A 106 8.75 6.99 17.76
N TYR A 107 8.76 7.81 16.70
CA TYR A 107 7.62 8.64 16.33
C TYR A 107 6.45 7.82 15.82
N ALA A 108 6.69 6.88 14.90
CA ALA A 108 5.68 6.00 14.33
C ALA A 108 5.04 5.13 15.43
N ARG A 109 5.86 4.54 16.31
CA ARG A 109 5.43 3.79 17.51
C ARG A 109 4.56 4.64 18.43
N PHE A 110 4.92 5.92 18.64
CA PHE A 110 4.14 6.82 19.49
C PHE A 110 2.77 7.13 18.90
N ASN A 111 2.67 7.42 17.60
CA ASN A 111 1.41 7.76 16.95
C ASN A 111 0.59 6.53 16.51
N THR A 112 1.23 5.36 16.35
CA THR A 112 0.67 4.06 15.96
C THR A 112 0.05 3.99 14.56
N THR A 113 -0.52 5.08 14.05
CA THR A 113 -1.23 5.14 12.77
C THR A 113 -1.17 6.54 12.17
N SER A 114 -1.40 6.63 10.86
CA SER A 114 -1.77 7.88 10.21
C SER A 114 -3.16 8.30 10.68
N VAL A 115 -3.38 9.60 10.87
CA VAL A 115 -4.69 10.17 11.24
C VAL A 115 -5.21 11.03 10.10
N TYR A 116 -6.34 10.62 9.53
CA TYR A 116 -7.00 11.31 8.43
C TYR A 116 -8.11 12.20 8.99
N THR A 117 -7.92 13.52 8.92
CA THR A 117 -8.97 14.50 9.21
C THR A 117 -9.46 15.15 7.92
N PRO A 118 -10.66 15.75 7.90
CA PRO A 118 -11.16 16.44 6.71
C PRO A 118 -10.24 17.57 6.20
N ALA A 119 -9.43 18.18 7.08
CA ALA A 119 -8.62 19.35 6.76
C ALA A 119 -7.14 19.06 6.57
N ARG A 120 -6.61 18.04 7.27
CA ARG A 120 -5.20 17.68 7.27
C ARG A 120 -5.00 16.20 7.57
N ILE A 121 -4.10 15.57 6.84
CA ILE A 121 -3.61 14.23 7.16
C ILE A 121 -2.38 14.39 8.06
N PHE A 122 -2.32 13.61 9.14
CA PHE A 122 -1.15 13.48 10.01
C PHE A 122 -0.54 12.10 9.76
N PRO A 123 0.46 11.99 8.88
CA PRO A 123 0.98 10.69 8.50
C PRO A 123 1.85 10.09 9.61
N MET A 124 1.77 8.76 9.75
CA MET A 124 2.62 8.00 10.69
C MET A 124 4.10 8.12 10.34
N LEU A 125 4.40 8.13 9.04
CA LEU A 125 5.75 8.25 8.49
C LEU A 125 5.87 9.56 7.71
N PRO A 126 7.06 10.19 7.69
CA PRO A 126 7.33 11.31 6.80
C PRO A 126 7.02 10.96 5.34
N GLU A 127 6.46 11.90 4.57
CA GLU A 127 6.00 11.67 3.19
C GLU A 127 7.06 11.05 2.28
N ARG A 128 8.33 11.43 2.45
CA ARG A 128 9.44 10.85 1.68
C ARG A 128 9.58 9.34 1.91
N PHE A 129 9.33 8.86 3.13
CA PHE A 129 9.31 7.42 3.36
C PHE A 129 8.06 6.80 2.77
N SER A 130 6.86 7.28 3.12
CA SER A 130 5.61 6.62 2.72
C SER A 130 5.32 6.69 1.22
N THR A 131 5.61 7.80 0.55
CA THR A 131 5.16 8.05 -0.85
C THR A 131 6.26 7.89 -1.91
N ASP A 132 7.51 7.75 -1.50
CA ASP A 132 8.66 7.65 -2.41
C ASP A 132 9.50 6.41 -2.09
N LEU A 133 10.16 6.38 -0.93
CA LEU A 133 11.20 5.40 -0.66
C LEU A 133 10.65 3.98 -0.41
N SER A 134 9.54 3.85 0.32
CA SER A 134 8.89 2.54 0.55
C SER A 134 7.77 2.25 -0.46
N SER A 135 7.11 3.29 -0.98
CA SER A 135 5.98 3.13 -1.90
C SER A 135 6.35 2.28 -3.12
N LEU A 136 5.47 1.34 -3.44
CA LEU A 136 5.55 0.42 -4.58
C LEU A 136 5.06 1.08 -5.88
N ASN A 137 5.56 2.30 -6.12
CA ASN A 137 5.20 3.15 -7.26
C ASN A 137 5.38 2.42 -8.61
N PRO A 138 4.59 2.76 -9.64
CA PRO A 138 4.69 2.14 -10.96
C PRO A 138 6.04 2.45 -11.64
N GLY A 139 6.57 1.46 -12.35
CA GLY A 139 7.79 1.57 -13.17
C GLY A 139 9.11 1.57 -12.39
N VAL A 140 9.08 1.25 -11.08
CA VAL A 140 10.29 1.21 -10.26
C VAL A 140 10.47 -0.13 -9.55
N ASP A 141 11.74 -0.49 -9.35
CA ASP A 141 12.12 -1.64 -8.52
C ASP A 141 12.04 -1.26 -7.03
N ARG A 142 11.50 -2.17 -6.22
CA ARG A 142 11.40 -2.03 -4.77
C ARG A 142 11.70 -3.36 -4.08
N GLN A 143 12.29 -3.28 -2.89
CA GLN A 143 12.30 -4.39 -1.95
C GLN A 143 10.94 -4.46 -1.24
N ALA A 144 10.40 -5.66 -1.12
CA ALA A 144 9.11 -5.93 -0.50
C ALA A 144 9.14 -7.20 0.33
N LEU A 145 8.29 -7.25 1.35
CA LEU A 145 7.93 -8.49 2.04
C LEU A 145 6.81 -9.18 1.25
N ILE A 146 7.04 -10.41 0.83
CA ILE A 146 6.06 -11.20 0.09
C ILE A 146 5.31 -12.09 1.06
N VAL A 147 3.99 -12.05 1.00
CA VAL A 147 3.09 -13.06 1.57
C VAL A 147 2.53 -13.86 0.40
N ALA A 148 2.84 -15.15 0.35
CA ALA A 148 2.38 -16.06 -0.69
C ALA A 148 1.49 -17.15 -0.09
N PHE A 149 0.44 -17.52 -0.80
CA PHE A 149 -0.46 -18.61 -0.42
C PHE A 149 -1.17 -19.15 -1.67
N THR A 150 -1.56 -20.42 -1.63
CA THR A 150 -2.37 -21.07 -2.67
C THR A 150 -3.82 -21.04 -2.25
N VAL A 151 -4.73 -20.77 -3.19
CA VAL A 151 -6.18 -20.84 -2.99
C VAL A 151 -6.76 -21.89 -3.94
N ASP A 152 -7.55 -22.81 -3.39
CA ASP A 152 -8.26 -23.81 -4.18
C ASP A 152 -9.63 -23.32 -4.67
N ALA A 153 -10.36 -24.22 -5.36
CA ALA A 153 -11.68 -23.90 -5.91
C ALA A 153 -12.74 -23.59 -4.84
N ASP A 154 -12.57 -24.10 -3.61
CA ASP A 154 -13.47 -23.90 -2.46
C ASP A 154 -13.00 -22.75 -1.55
N GLY A 155 -12.01 -21.98 -2.01
CA GLY A 155 -11.43 -20.85 -1.28
C GLY A 155 -10.57 -21.27 -0.08
N ILE A 156 -10.16 -22.53 0.04
CA ILE A 156 -9.27 -23.00 1.11
C ILE A 156 -7.85 -22.53 0.80
N LEU A 157 -7.18 -22.00 1.83
CA LEU A 157 -5.78 -21.60 1.75
C LEU A 157 -4.84 -22.78 2.08
N SER A 158 -3.73 -22.86 1.36
CA SER A 158 -2.61 -23.76 1.64
C SER A 158 -1.28 -23.13 1.26
N ASP A 159 -0.17 -23.80 1.58
CA ASP A 159 1.19 -23.45 1.15
C ASP A 159 1.60 -22.00 1.46
N GLU A 160 1.36 -21.57 2.70
CA GLU A 160 1.69 -20.21 3.11
C GLU A 160 3.21 -20.01 3.26
N GLU A 161 3.70 -18.89 2.74
CA GLU A 161 5.11 -18.51 2.83
C GLU A 161 5.27 -17.01 3.01
N VAL A 162 6.24 -16.60 3.83
CA VAL A 162 6.65 -15.20 3.98
C VAL A 162 8.16 -15.07 3.72
N PHE A 163 8.54 -14.21 2.79
CA PHE A 163 9.95 -14.00 2.40
C PHE A 163 10.17 -12.61 1.79
N ARG A 164 11.42 -12.14 1.70
CA ARG A 164 11.75 -10.87 1.04
C ARG A 164 12.03 -11.06 -0.45
N ALA A 165 11.63 -10.09 -1.27
CA ALA A 165 11.93 -10.08 -2.70
C ALA A 165 12.10 -8.67 -3.28
N HIS A 166 12.80 -8.59 -4.40
CA HIS A 166 12.72 -7.46 -5.31
C HIS A 166 11.53 -7.62 -6.24
N VAL A 167 10.72 -6.57 -6.36
CA VAL A 167 9.52 -6.50 -7.22
C VAL A 167 9.60 -5.28 -8.14
N HIS A 168 8.89 -5.33 -9.26
CA HIS A 168 8.75 -4.22 -10.20
C HIS A 168 7.27 -3.97 -10.43
N SER A 169 6.76 -2.79 -10.10
CA SER A 169 5.35 -2.46 -10.29
C SER A 169 5.08 -2.13 -11.76
N HIS A 170 4.35 -2.98 -12.46
CA HIS A 170 4.06 -2.81 -13.89
C HIS A 170 2.92 -1.83 -14.15
N ALA A 171 1.99 -1.68 -13.20
CA ALA A 171 0.89 -0.73 -13.30
C ALA A 171 0.33 -0.33 -11.93
N LYS A 172 -0.02 0.96 -11.80
CA LYS A 172 -0.95 1.47 -10.78
C LYS A 172 -2.33 1.54 -11.40
N LEU A 173 -3.27 0.77 -10.86
CA LEU A 173 -4.65 0.76 -11.29
C LEU A 173 -5.51 1.55 -10.30
N ALA A 174 -6.69 1.98 -10.74
CA ALA A 174 -7.66 2.69 -9.92
C ALA A 174 -8.89 1.83 -9.65
N TYR A 175 -9.37 1.79 -8.41
CA TYR A 175 -10.55 0.99 -8.03
C TYR A 175 -11.76 1.26 -8.94
N HIS A 176 -12.06 2.53 -9.19
CA HIS A 176 -13.23 2.92 -9.99
C HIS A 176 -13.16 2.34 -11.42
N GLY A 177 -11.97 2.37 -12.04
CA GLY A 177 -11.76 1.91 -13.41
C GLY A 177 -11.75 0.38 -13.50
N VAL A 178 -11.10 -0.29 -12.55
CA VAL A 178 -11.07 -1.76 -12.49
C VAL A 178 -12.48 -2.31 -12.25
N GLY A 179 -13.22 -1.76 -11.29
CA GLY A 179 -14.58 -2.20 -10.96
C GLY A 179 -15.52 -2.04 -12.16
N ALA A 180 -15.57 -0.85 -12.78
CA ALA A 180 -16.42 -0.62 -13.95
C ALA A 180 -16.09 -1.58 -15.10
N TRP A 181 -14.80 -1.89 -15.31
CA TRP A 181 -14.37 -2.84 -16.34
C TRP A 181 -14.79 -4.28 -16.02
N LEU A 182 -14.59 -4.76 -14.79
CA LEU A 182 -15.01 -6.10 -14.36
C LEU A 182 -16.53 -6.29 -14.49
N GLU A 183 -17.31 -5.25 -14.23
CA GLU A 183 -18.78 -5.24 -14.37
C GLU A 183 -19.25 -5.13 -15.84
N GLY A 184 -18.35 -4.93 -16.79
CA GLY A 184 -18.69 -4.67 -18.20
C GLY A 184 -19.36 -3.32 -18.44
N ALA A 185 -19.31 -2.41 -17.46
CA ALA A 185 -19.86 -1.06 -17.52
C ALA A 185 -18.83 0.00 -17.95
N GLY A 186 -17.56 -0.38 -18.08
CA GLY A 186 -16.45 0.49 -18.46
C GLY A 186 -15.48 -0.16 -19.45
N GLU A 187 -14.69 0.67 -20.12
CA GLU A 187 -13.58 0.21 -20.96
C GLU A 187 -12.41 -0.27 -20.09
N ILE A 188 -11.49 -1.03 -20.69
CA ILE A 188 -10.24 -1.42 -20.03
C ILE A 188 -9.44 -0.18 -19.60
N PRO A 189 -9.07 -0.04 -18.31
CA PRO A 189 -8.16 1.01 -17.86
C PRO A 189 -6.89 1.13 -18.71
N LEU A 190 -6.50 2.36 -19.06
CA LEU A 190 -5.33 2.62 -19.92
C LEU A 190 -4.03 1.99 -19.36
N ALA A 191 -3.81 2.09 -18.04
CA ALA A 191 -2.64 1.50 -17.39
C ALA A 191 -2.61 -0.03 -17.50
N MET A 192 -3.79 -0.68 -17.49
CA MET A 192 -3.93 -2.12 -17.69
C MET A 192 -3.74 -2.49 -19.17
N ALA A 193 -4.28 -1.71 -20.10
CA ALA A 193 -4.09 -1.93 -21.53
C ALA A 193 -2.62 -1.74 -21.98
N ALA A 194 -1.86 -0.88 -21.28
CA ALA A 194 -0.44 -0.64 -21.55
C ALA A 194 0.49 -1.76 -21.07
N ALA A 195 0.01 -2.67 -20.20
CA ALA A 195 0.78 -3.76 -19.61
C ALA A 195 0.17 -5.12 -20.00
N PRO A 196 0.69 -5.79 -21.06
CA PRO A 196 0.15 -7.07 -21.53
C PRO A 196 0.08 -8.13 -20.42
N GLY A 197 -1.05 -8.83 -20.32
CA GLY A 197 -1.28 -9.85 -19.29
C GLY A 197 -1.92 -9.33 -18.00
N VAL A 198 -1.93 -8.01 -17.75
CA VAL A 198 -2.53 -7.46 -16.52
C VAL A 198 -4.04 -7.67 -16.49
N ALA A 199 -4.75 -7.53 -17.62
CA ALA A 199 -6.19 -7.76 -17.64
C ALA A 199 -6.55 -9.20 -17.24
N GLU A 200 -5.86 -10.19 -17.81
CA GLU A 200 -6.04 -11.60 -17.47
C GLU A 200 -5.69 -11.86 -16.00
N GLN A 201 -4.64 -11.23 -15.49
CA GLN A 201 -4.23 -11.33 -14.11
C GLN A 201 -5.31 -10.79 -13.16
N ILE A 202 -5.90 -9.63 -13.45
CA ILE A 202 -6.97 -9.02 -12.64
C ILE A 202 -8.25 -9.87 -12.66
N GLN A 203 -8.59 -10.50 -13.79
CA GLN A 203 -9.71 -11.44 -13.86
C GLN A 203 -9.50 -12.68 -12.99
N ILE A 204 -8.27 -13.20 -12.93
CA ILE A 204 -7.93 -14.32 -12.04
C ILE A 204 -8.03 -13.87 -10.59
N GLN A 205 -7.51 -12.69 -10.25
CA GLN A 205 -7.61 -12.13 -8.89
C GLN A 205 -9.06 -11.93 -8.46
N ASP A 206 -9.91 -11.37 -9.33
CA ASP A 206 -11.34 -11.18 -9.04
C ASP A 206 -12.02 -12.52 -8.77
N ARG A 207 -11.82 -13.54 -9.62
CA ARG A 207 -12.37 -14.88 -9.38
C ARG A 207 -11.95 -15.44 -8.01
N VAL A 208 -10.66 -15.33 -7.66
CA VAL A 208 -10.17 -15.79 -6.36
C VAL A 208 -10.79 -14.97 -5.21
N ALA A 209 -10.92 -13.65 -5.38
CA ALA A 209 -11.56 -12.78 -4.39
C ALA A 209 -13.03 -13.13 -4.17
N GLN A 210 -13.79 -13.47 -5.22
CA GLN A 210 -15.18 -13.93 -5.09
C GLN A 210 -15.26 -15.24 -4.31
N ASN A 211 -14.42 -16.25 -4.63
CA ASN A 211 -14.38 -17.51 -3.88
C ASN A 211 -14.04 -17.29 -2.40
N LEU A 212 -13.06 -16.44 -2.10
CA LEU A 212 -12.68 -16.10 -0.73
C LEU A 212 -13.82 -15.37 0.02
N ARG A 213 -14.57 -14.51 -0.68
CA ARG A 213 -15.73 -13.80 -0.11
C ARG A 213 -16.86 -14.78 0.24
N GLU A 214 -17.21 -15.68 -0.68
CA GLU A 214 -18.25 -16.70 -0.46
C GLU A 214 -17.89 -17.57 0.75
N ARG A 215 -16.65 -18.09 0.79
CA ARG A 215 -16.16 -18.86 1.92
C ARG A 215 -16.22 -18.08 3.23
N ARG A 216 -15.75 -16.83 3.24
CA ARG A 216 -15.77 -15.97 4.43
C ARG A 216 -17.20 -15.81 4.96
N HIS A 217 -18.20 -15.71 4.09
CA HIS A 217 -19.61 -15.67 4.47
C HIS A 217 -20.09 -17.01 5.05
N ASP A 218 -19.73 -18.13 4.43
CA ASP A 218 -20.06 -19.48 4.92
C ASP A 218 -19.43 -19.79 6.30
N GLU A 219 -18.26 -19.21 6.58
CA GLU A 219 -17.60 -19.26 7.90
C GLU A 219 -18.19 -18.27 8.92
N GLY A 220 -19.26 -17.56 8.55
CA GLY A 220 -20.08 -16.76 9.47
C GLY A 220 -19.72 -15.28 9.55
N ALA A 221 -18.93 -14.74 8.60
CA ALA A 221 -18.70 -13.31 8.53
C ALA A 221 -20.00 -12.57 8.19
N LEU A 222 -20.26 -11.49 8.92
CA LEU A 222 -21.38 -10.60 8.65
C LEU A 222 -20.97 -9.52 7.64
N GLU A 223 -21.82 -9.25 6.66
CA GLU A 223 -21.77 -8.00 5.90
C GLU A 223 -22.55 -6.93 6.67
N LEU A 224 -21.88 -5.82 7.00
CA LEU A 224 -22.43 -4.67 7.76
C LEU A 224 -22.74 -3.48 6.85
#